data_AF-A0A2J8XVM4-F1
#
_entry.id   AF-A0A2J8XVM4-F1
#
_cell.length_a   1.000
_cell.length_b   1.000
_cell.length_c   1.000
_cell.angle_alpha   90.00
_cell.angle_beta   90.00
_cell.angle_gamma   90.00
#
_symmetry.space_group_name_H-M   'P 1'
#
loop_
_entity.id
_entity.type
_entity.pdbx_description
1 polymer ?
#
loop_
_entity_poly.entity_id
_entity_poly.type
_entity_poly.pdbx_seq_one_letter_code
_entity_poly.pdbx_strand_id
1 'polypeptide(L)'
;MAAAIPLSLLVLLLLGPGGWCLAEHPRDSLREELVITPLPSGDVAATFQFRTRWDSELQREGVSHYRLFPKALGQLISKYSLRELHLSFTQGFWRTRYWGPPFLQAPSGAELWVWFQDTVTDVDKSWKELSNVLSGIFCASLNFIDSTNTVTPTASFKPLGLANDTDHYFLRYAVLPREVVCTENLTPWKKLLPCSSKAGLSVLLKADRLFHTSYHSQAVHIRPVCRNARCTSISWELRQTLSVVFDAFITGQGKKALLSVSQTGPSSGCSPEPSRSPAPWPQRAESMWISPTTTSPAFVSPGQRDIRGAPIPDHYISGRHPRHSEDLCHL
;
A
#
# COMPACT_ATOMS: atom_id res chain seq x y z
N MET A 1 -12.55 -80.58 -40.87
CA MET A 1 -11.40 -79.96 -40.15
C MET A 1 -10.85 -78.82 -41.00
N ALA A 2 -11.17 -77.57 -40.65
CA ALA A 2 -10.42 -76.35 -40.99
C ALA A 2 -11.17 -75.16 -40.38
N ALA A 3 -10.42 -74.27 -39.74
CA ALA A 3 -10.86 -73.29 -38.78
C ALA A 3 -11.70 -72.14 -39.36
N ALA A 4 -12.71 -71.70 -38.60
CA ALA A 4 -13.39 -70.42 -38.80
C ALA A 4 -12.79 -69.39 -37.83
N ILE A 5 -12.22 -68.32 -38.39
CA ILE A 5 -11.62 -67.18 -37.69
C ILE A 5 -12.75 -66.21 -37.29
N PRO A 6 -12.78 -65.65 -36.06
CA PRO A 6 -13.81 -64.69 -35.69
C PRO A 6 -13.48 -63.30 -36.24
N LEU A 7 -14.47 -62.66 -36.86
CA LEU A 7 -14.41 -61.24 -37.26
C LEU A 7 -14.40 -60.38 -35.98
N SER A 8 -13.24 -59.83 -35.65
CA SER A 8 -13.09 -58.91 -34.52
C SER A 8 -13.72 -57.56 -34.86
N LEU A 9 -14.67 -57.11 -34.04
CA LEU A 9 -15.33 -55.81 -34.11
C LEU A 9 -14.31 -54.73 -33.70
N LEU A 10 -13.75 -54.02 -34.67
CA LEU A 10 -12.85 -52.88 -34.42
C LEU A 10 -13.70 -51.66 -34.02
N VAL A 11 -13.98 -51.51 -32.72
CA VAL A 11 -14.49 -50.25 -32.16
C VAL A 11 -13.31 -49.27 -32.10
N LEU A 12 -13.26 -48.36 -33.08
CA LEU A 12 -12.31 -47.26 -33.13
C LEU A 12 -12.69 -46.23 -32.04
N LEU A 13 -12.12 -46.39 -30.84
CA LEU A 13 -12.12 -45.33 -29.82
C LEU A 13 -11.24 -44.20 -30.34
N LEU A 14 -11.87 -43.17 -30.92
CA LEU A 14 -11.27 -41.86 -31.19
C LEU A 14 -10.98 -41.14 -29.85
N LEU A 15 -10.00 -41.66 -29.09
CA LEU A 15 -9.28 -40.88 -28.09
C LEU A 15 -8.23 -40.06 -28.84
N GLY A 16 -8.68 -38.98 -29.46
CA GLY A 16 -7.77 -37.93 -29.89
C GLY A 16 -6.98 -37.46 -28.68
N PRO A 17 -5.67 -37.15 -28.82
CA PRO A 17 -4.90 -36.57 -27.74
C PRO A 17 -5.46 -35.16 -27.50
N GLY A 18 -6.46 -35.07 -26.63
CA GLY A 18 -6.85 -33.83 -26.00
C GLY A 18 -5.66 -33.38 -25.20
N GLY A 19 -4.80 -32.56 -25.82
CA GLY A 19 -3.73 -31.86 -25.15
C GLY A 19 -4.35 -31.07 -24.03
N TRP A 20 -4.24 -31.57 -22.81
CA TRP A 20 -4.50 -30.80 -21.63
C TRP A 20 -3.42 -29.72 -21.63
N CYS A 21 -3.75 -28.53 -22.15
CA CYS A 21 -3.00 -27.32 -21.84
C CYS A 21 -3.11 -27.15 -20.34
N LEU A 22 -2.16 -27.71 -19.60
CA LEU A 22 -1.85 -27.28 -18.25
C LEU A 22 -1.43 -25.82 -18.36
N ALA A 23 -2.39 -24.91 -18.17
CA ALA A 23 -2.11 -23.51 -18.03
C ALA A 23 -1.11 -23.38 -16.87
N GLU A 24 0.12 -22.99 -17.19
CA GLU A 24 1.14 -22.74 -16.18
C GLU A 24 0.60 -21.68 -15.22
N HIS A 25 0.64 -21.98 -13.92
CA HIS A 25 0.11 -21.07 -12.91
C HIS A 25 0.79 -19.70 -13.06
N PRO A 26 0.05 -18.58 -12.99
CA PRO A 26 0.64 -17.25 -13.08
C PRO A 26 1.79 -17.13 -12.08
N ARG A 27 3.00 -16.85 -12.59
CA ARG A 27 4.21 -16.63 -11.77
C ARG A 27 4.07 -15.40 -10.86
N ASP A 28 3.23 -14.45 -11.27
CA ASP A 28 2.95 -13.24 -10.52
C ASP A 28 1.43 -13.15 -10.31
N SER A 29 1.02 -12.65 -9.14
CA SER A 29 -0.40 -12.42 -8.84
C SER A 29 -0.60 -11.07 -8.15
N LEU A 30 -1.66 -10.35 -8.53
CA LEU A 30 -2.14 -9.16 -7.85
C LEU A 30 -3.44 -9.47 -7.12
N ARG A 31 -3.55 -9.06 -5.86
CA ARG A 31 -4.82 -9.00 -5.11
C ARG A 31 -5.09 -7.57 -4.69
N GLU A 32 -6.31 -7.12 -4.93
CA GLU A 32 -6.79 -5.79 -4.57
C GLU A 32 -7.94 -5.93 -3.57
N GLU A 33 -7.88 -5.19 -2.48
CA GLU A 33 -8.87 -5.23 -1.40
C GLU A 33 -9.21 -3.79 -1.00
N LEU A 34 -10.50 -3.52 -0.81
CA LEU A 34 -11.01 -2.27 -0.26
C LEU A 34 -11.93 -2.60 0.91
N VAL A 35 -11.61 -2.05 2.07
CA VAL A 35 -12.47 -2.12 3.26
C VAL A 35 -12.98 -0.72 3.55
N ILE A 36 -14.31 -0.58 3.59
CA ILE A 36 -14.98 0.65 4.00
C ILE A 36 -15.60 0.39 5.37
N THR A 37 -15.21 1.19 6.36
CA THR A 37 -15.63 1.02 7.74
C THR A 37 -16.31 2.29 8.23
N PRO A 38 -17.62 2.27 8.52
CA PRO A 38 -18.26 3.36 9.25
C PRO A 38 -17.69 3.40 10.68
N LEU A 39 -17.22 4.56 11.10
CA LEU A 39 -16.61 4.75 12.41
C LEU A 39 -17.66 5.20 13.43
N PRO A 40 -17.47 4.89 14.73
CA PRO A 40 -18.38 5.34 15.80
C PRO A 40 -18.59 6.86 15.86
N SER A 41 -17.62 7.65 15.38
CA SER A 41 -17.73 9.12 15.29
C SER A 41 -18.69 9.60 14.21
N GLY A 42 -19.14 8.73 13.31
CA GLY A 42 -19.89 9.08 12.09
C GLY A 42 -19.00 9.21 10.85
N ASP A 43 -17.67 9.37 11.03
CA ASP A 43 -16.69 9.37 9.95
C ASP A 43 -16.67 8.05 9.18
N VAL A 44 -16.08 8.04 7.98
CA VAL A 44 -15.93 6.83 7.18
C VAL A 44 -14.45 6.58 6.90
N ALA A 45 -13.93 5.43 7.34
CA ALA A 45 -12.60 4.98 6.97
C ALA A 45 -12.66 4.16 5.67
N ALA A 46 -11.71 4.38 4.77
CA ALA A 46 -11.49 3.54 3.61
C ALA A 46 -10.03 3.07 3.60
N THR A 47 -9.82 1.76 3.60
CA THR A 47 -8.50 1.12 3.54
C THR A 47 -8.37 0.29 2.28
N PHE A 48 -7.50 0.75 1.38
CA PHE A 48 -7.10 0.03 0.17
C PHE A 48 -5.83 -0.77 0.47
N GLN A 49 -5.78 -1.99 -0.05
CA GLN A 49 -4.63 -2.85 0.04
C GLN A 49 -4.41 -3.57 -1.29
N PHE A 50 -3.21 -3.41 -1.85
CA PHE A 50 -2.77 -4.08 -3.05
C PHE A 50 -1.61 -5.00 -2.69
N ARG A 51 -1.71 -6.28 -3.02
CA ARG A 51 -0.67 -7.29 -2.78
C ARG A 51 -0.21 -7.87 -4.10
N THR A 52 1.01 -7.51 -4.49
CA THR A 52 1.66 -8.05 -5.67
C THR A 52 2.67 -9.10 -5.22
N ARG A 53 2.45 -10.34 -5.62
CA ARG A 53 3.37 -11.45 -5.36
C ARG A 53 4.19 -11.74 -6.61
N TRP A 54 5.49 -11.95 -6.41
CA TRP A 54 6.48 -12.22 -7.43
C TRP A 54 7.21 -13.52 -7.12
N ASP A 55 6.90 -14.58 -7.88
CA ASP A 55 7.51 -15.91 -7.69
C ASP A 55 8.83 -16.00 -8.47
N SER A 56 9.79 -15.16 -8.09
CA SER A 56 11.16 -15.17 -8.62
C SER A 56 12.17 -15.59 -7.56
N GLU A 57 13.15 -16.37 -7.99
CA GLU A 57 14.32 -16.70 -7.19
C GLU A 57 15.43 -15.72 -7.57
N LEU A 58 15.52 -14.61 -6.83
CA LEU A 58 16.53 -13.54 -7.02
C LEU A 58 17.97 -14.06 -7.08
N GLN A 59 18.24 -15.27 -6.58
CA GLN A 59 19.56 -15.89 -6.50
C GLN A 59 19.92 -16.80 -7.68
N ARG A 60 19.01 -17.11 -8.61
CA ARG A 60 19.36 -17.88 -9.83
C ARG A 60 19.56 -16.93 -11.01
N GLU A 61 20.80 -16.96 -11.51
CA GLU A 61 21.37 -16.12 -12.55
C GLU A 61 20.49 -15.96 -13.79
N GLY A 62 20.37 -14.72 -14.28
CA GLY A 62 19.89 -14.39 -15.62
C GLY A 62 18.52 -13.70 -15.66
N VAL A 63 18.54 -12.37 -15.80
CA VAL A 63 17.42 -11.48 -16.19
C VAL A 63 16.05 -11.88 -15.60
N SER A 64 15.76 -11.41 -14.39
CA SER A 64 14.40 -11.61 -13.85
C SER A 64 13.38 -10.78 -14.64
N HIS A 65 12.37 -11.45 -15.18
CA HIS A 65 11.26 -10.79 -15.85
C HIS A 65 10.30 -10.21 -14.81
N TYR A 66 10.06 -8.91 -14.92
CA TYR A 66 9.11 -8.17 -14.10
C TYR A 66 7.81 -8.03 -14.89
N ARG A 67 6.75 -8.76 -14.51
CA ARG A 67 5.42 -8.60 -15.12
C ARG A 67 4.56 -7.67 -14.28
N LEU A 68 4.27 -8.06 -13.03
CA LEU A 68 3.44 -7.26 -12.12
C LEU A 68 4.28 -6.52 -11.09
N PHE A 69 5.39 -7.11 -10.65
CA PHE A 69 6.25 -6.49 -9.65
C PHE A 69 7.04 -5.32 -10.26
N PRO A 70 7.10 -4.14 -9.60
CA PRO A 70 7.80 -3.00 -10.15
C PRO A 70 9.31 -3.22 -10.19
N LYS A 71 9.88 -3.17 -11.40
CA LYS A 71 11.32 -3.37 -11.66
C LYS A 71 12.22 -2.52 -10.78
N ALA A 72 11.85 -1.26 -10.54
CA ALA A 72 12.62 -0.33 -9.71
C ALA A 72 12.84 -0.88 -8.29
N LEU A 73 11.81 -1.45 -7.67
CA LEU A 73 11.94 -2.07 -6.34
C LEU A 73 12.67 -3.41 -6.40
N GLY A 74 12.49 -4.20 -7.46
CA GLY A 74 13.24 -5.46 -7.62
C GLY A 74 14.75 -5.25 -7.72
N GLN A 75 15.15 -4.24 -8.50
CA GLN A 75 16.55 -3.82 -8.61
C GLN A 75 17.08 -3.25 -7.30
N LEU A 76 16.26 -2.51 -6.54
CA LEU A 76 16.61 -1.99 -5.22
C LEU A 76 16.94 -3.12 -4.24
N ILE A 77 16.06 -4.14 -4.15
CA ILE A 77 16.22 -5.29 -3.25
C ILE A 77 17.53 -6.04 -3.57
N SER A 78 17.77 -6.31 -4.85
CA SER A 78 18.98 -7.01 -5.29
C SER A 78 20.25 -6.19 -5.05
N LYS A 79 20.26 -4.89 -5.41
CA LYS A 79 21.44 -4.02 -5.29
C LYS A 79 21.88 -3.82 -3.85
N TYR A 80 20.94 -3.58 -2.94
CA TYR A 80 21.23 -3.31 -1.53
C TYR A 80 21.13 -4.54 -0.64
N SER A 81 20.96 -5.75 -1.23
CA SER A 81 20.78 -7.01 -0.51
C SER A 81 19.75 -6.88 0.61
N LEU A 82 18.58 -6.35 0.27
CA LEU A 82 17.51 -6.14 1.24
C LEU A 82 16.84 -7.47 1.56
N ARG A 83 16.48 -7.65 2.83
CA ARG A 83 15.63 -8.72 3.31
C ARG A 83 14.20 -8.24 3.43
N GLU A 84 14.00 -7.07 4.04
CA GLU A 84 12.69 -6.43 4.17
C GLU A 84 12.81 -4.92 4.05
N LEU A 85 11.79 -4.26 3.51
CA LEU A 85 11.73 -2.81 3.39
C LEU A 85 10.31 -2.34 3.69
N HIS A 86 10.21 -1.34 4.55
CA HIS A 86 8.94 -0.78 5.00
C HIS A 86 9.04 0.73 5.04
N LEU A 87 8.19 1.38 4.25
CA LEU A 87 8.11 2.82 4.14
C LEU A 87 6.66 3.25 4.29
N SER A 88 6.38 4.18 5.18
CA SER A 88 5.06 4.81 5.31
C SER A 88 5.18 6.32 5.28
N PHE A 89 4.17 6.97 4.71
CA PHE A 89 3.97 8.43 4.76
C PHE A 89 2.58 8.67 5.31
N THR A 90 2.49 9.36 6.45
CA THR A 90 1.22 9.58 7.14
C THR A 90 1.02 11.03 7.51
N GLN A 91 -0.17 11.53 7.20
CA GLN A 91 -0.67 12.84 7.59
C GLN A 91 -1.80 12.66 8.60
N GLY A 92 -1.67 13.34 9.73
CA GLY A 92 -2.61 13.24 10.83
C GLY A 92 -2.27 12.09 11.79
N PHE A 93 -3.15 11.89 12.77
CA PHE A 93 -2.98 10.89 13.82
C PHE A 93 -4.18 9.97 13.84
N TRP A 94 -3.93 8.66 13.89
CA TRP A 94 -5.01 7.68 14.02
C TRP A 94 -5.63 7.77 15.42
N ARG A 95 -6.89 8.19 15.48
CA ARG A 95 -7.61 8.40 16.74
C ARG A 95 -8.17 7.08 17.27
N THR A 96 -7.32 6.18 17.76
CA THR A 96 -7.70 4.82 18.20
C THR A 96 -8.90 4.79 19.15
N ARG A 97 -9.02 5.78 20.05
CA ARG A 97 -10.14 5.89 20.99
C ARG A 97 -11.50 6.04 20.30
N TYR A 98 -11.54 6.70 19.15
CA TYR A 98 -12.78 7.02 18.42
C TYR A 98 -12.97 6.13 17.19
N TRP A 99 -11.89 5.69 16.56
CA TRP A 99 -11.90 4.92 15.31
C TRP A 99 -11.62 3.42 15.50
N GLY A 100 -11.26 3.00 16.72
CA GLY A 100 -10.82 1.62 16.99
C GLY A 100 -9.38 1.37 16.53
N PRO A 101 -8.91 0.12 16.57
CA PRO A 101 -7.57 -0.22 16.09
C PRO A 101 -7.46 -0.09 14.56
N PRO A 102 -6.39 0.51 14.02
CA PRO A 102 -6.15 0.55 12.58
C PRO A 102 -5.69 -0.82 12.06
N PHE A 103 -5.91 -1.07 10.77
CA PHE A 103 -5.37 -2.25 10.08
C PHE A 103 -3.83 -2.25 10.05
N LEU A 104 -3.23 -1.07 9.90
CA LEU A 104 -1.79 -0.88 9.90
C LEU A 104 -1.48 0.39 10.69
N GLN A 105 -0.62 0.27 11.70
CA GLN A 105 -0.10 1.40 12.45
C GLN A 105 0.98 2.10 11.63
N ALA A 106 0.93 3.42 11.58
CA ALA A 106 1.97 4.25 10.98
C ALA A 106 2.03 5.60 11.75
N PRO A 107 3.23 6.06 12.14
CA PRO A 107 3.40 7.35 12.80
C PRO A 107 3.21 8.49 11.78
N SER A 108 2.90 9.69 12.27
CA SER A 108 2.85 10.90 11.43
C SER A 108 4.24 11.22 10.89
N GLY A 109 4.29 11.68 9.63
CA GLY A 109 5.53 11.91 8.90
C GLY A 109 5.90 10.73 8.02
N ALA A 110 7.18 10.64 7.65
CA ALA A 110 7.73 9.47 6.99
C ALA A 110 8.39 8.53 8.00
N GLU A 111 8.11 7.24 7.90
CA GLU A 111 8.78 6.18 8.68
C GLU A 111 9.41 5.19 7.69
N LEU A 112 10.70 4.93 7.86
CA LEU A 112 11.45 3.98 7.07
C LEU A 112 12.14 2.99 8.00
N TRP A 113 11.93 1.70 7.76
CA TRP A 113 12.74 0.66 8.39
C TRP A 113 12.99 -0.50 7.45
N VAL A 114 14.19 -1.07 7.60
CA VAL A 114 14.76 -1.99 6.64
C VAL A 114 15.56 -3.04 7.39
N TRP A 115 15.37 -4.29 6.97
CA TRP A 115 16.27 -5.39 7.32
C TRP A 115 17.16 -5.68 6.13
N PHE A 116 18.47 -5.62 6.34
CA PHE A 116 19.46 -6.07 5.37
C PHE A 116 19.67 -7.58 5.47
N GLN A 117 20.21 -8.18 4.41
CA GLN A 117 20.72 -9.54 4.48
C GLN A 117 22.03 -9.58 5.26
N ASP A 118 22.32 -10.72 5.86
CA ASP A 118 23.56 -11.00 6.60
C ASP A 118 24.83 -10.91 5.75
N THR A 119 24.69 -10.93 4.43
CA THR A 119 25.76 -10.73 3.46
C THR A 119 26.28 -9.29 3.39
N VAL A 120 25.56 -8.31 3.95
CA VAL A 120 25.94 -6.89 3.89
C VAL A 120 27.02 -6.59 4.92
N THR A 121 28.20 -6.16 4.46
CA THR A 121 29.34 -5.86 5.33
C THR A 121 29.27 -4.48 5.98
N ASP A 122 28.81 -3.46 5.23
CA ASP A 122 28.67 -2.08 5.72
C ASP A 122 27.20 -1.65 5.61
N VAL A 123 26.47 -1.89 6.70
CA VAL A 123 25.03 -1.60 6.80
C VAL A 123 24.78 -0.09 6.79
N ASP A 124 25.63 0.72 7.42
CA ASP A 124 25.41 2.17 7.54
C ASP A 124 25.62 2.89 6.20
N LYS A 125 26.63 2.46 5.43
CA LYS A 125 26.80 2.94 4.05
C LYS A 125 25.63 2.55 3.16
N SER A 126 25.22 1.28 3.22
CA SER A 126 24.09 0.76 2.44
C SER A 126 22.79 1.49 2.78
N TRP A 127 22.57 1.77 4.06
CA TRP A 127 21.45 2.55 4.57
C TRP A 127 21.40 3.97 4.03
N LYS A 128 22.53 4.70 4.08
CA LYS A 128 22.64 6.05 3.54
C LYS A 128 22.41 6.09 2.03
N GLU A 129 22.96 5.13 1.29
CA GLU A 129 22.73 5.07 -0.16
C GLU A 129 21.28 4.70 -0.50
N LEU A 130 20.69 3.78 0.27
CA LEU A 130 19.31 3.36 0.11
C LEU A 130 18.32 4.51 0.34
N SER A 131 18.48 5.28 1.42
CA SER A 131 17.60 6.40 1.74
C SER A 131 17.61 7.48 0.64
N ASN A 132 18.78 7.74 0.05
CA ASN A 132 18.94 8.63 -1.10
C ASN A 132 18.22 8.13 -2.36
N VAL A 133 18.30 6.84 -2.67
CA VAL A 133 17.59 6.27 -3.83
C VAL A 133 16.07 6.30 -3.60
N LEU A 134 15.62 5.96 -2.40
CA LEU A 134 14.20 5.98 -2.04
C LEU A 134 13.60 7.39 -2.10
N SER A 135 14.37 8.40 -1.72
CA SER A 135 14.00 9.81 -1.88
C SER A 135 13.61 10.13 -3.34
N GLY A 136 14.41 9.66 -4.30
CA GLY A 136 14.11 9.82 -5.73
C GLY A 136 12.91 8.99 -6.20
N ILE A 137 12.76 7.75 -5.74
CA ILE A 137 11.64 6.86 -6.13
C ILE A 137 10.30 7.42 -5.65
N PHE A 138 10.23 7.92 -4.41
CA PHE A 138 8.98 8.36 -3.78
C PHE A 138 8.76 9.88 -3.80
N CYS A 139 9.69 10.64 -4.40
CA CYS A 139 9.68 12.09 -4.43
C CYS A 139 9.52 12.69 -3.01
N ALA A 140 10.34 12.21 -2.08
CA ALA A 140 10.27 12.53 -0.66
C ALA A 140 11.64 12.91 -0.12
N SER A 141 11.71 13.61 1.00
CA SER A 141 12.97 14.10 1.58
C SER A 141 13.72 13.05 2.42
N LEU A 142 13.64 11.78 2.05
CA LEU A 142 14.26 10.65 2.78
C LEU A 142 15.80 10.73 2.81
N ASN A 143 16.40 11.55 1.96
CA ASN A 143 17.83 11.86 1.96
C ASN A 143 18.30 12.63 3.22
N PHE A 144 17.38 13.18 4.03
CA PHE A 144 17.69 13.72 5.35
C PHE A 144 17.85 12.66 6.45
N ILE A 145 17.68 11.38 6.12
CA ILE A 145 18.00 10.28 7.03
C ILE A 145 19.52 10.12 7.09
N ASP A 146 20.08 10.26 8.29
CA ASP A 146 21.51 10.15 8.59
C ASP A 146 21.73 9.42 9.93
N SER A 147 22.98 9.35 10.40
CA SER A 147 23.30 8.68 11.65
C SER A 147 22.69 9.34 12.90
N THR A 148 22.20 10.58 12.82
CA THR A 148 21.64 11.31 13.96
C THR A 148 20.17 11.00 14.22
N ASN A 149 19.44 10.58 13.19
CA ASN A 149 18.02 10.20 13.26
C ASN A 149 17.76 8.73 12.90
N THR A 150 18.82 7.94 12.80
CA THR A 150 18.77 6.49 12.60
C THR A 150 18.98 5.77 13.92
N VAL A 151 18.16 4.75 14.18
CA VAL A 151 18.26 3.89 15.35
C VAL A 151 18.15 2.42 14.97
N THR A 152 18.64 1.56 15.86
CA THR A 152 18.62 0.09 15.72
C THR A 152 17.83 -0.50 16.89
N PRO A 153 16.50 -0.60 16.78
CA PRO A 153 15.67 -1.02 17.91
C PRO A 153 15.77 -2.54 18.13
N THR A 154 16.30 -2.95 19.28
CA THR A 154 16.61 -4.37 19.59
C THR A 154 15.45 -5.18 20.18
N ALA A 155 14.34 -4.53 20.53
CA ALA A 155 13.22 -5.18 21.24
C ALA A 155 11.86 -5.04 20.54
N SER A 156 11.67 -3.98 19.76
CA SER A 156 10.34 -3.58 19.25
C SER A 156 10.02 -4.10 17.85
N PHE A 157 11.04 -4.48 17.07
CA PHE A 157 10.87 -4.89 15.67
C PHE A 157 11.30 -6.34 15.50
N LYS A 158 10.44 -7.11 14.84
CA LYS A 158 10.76 -8.45 14.36
C LYS A 158 10.54 -8.46 12.85
N PRO A 159 11.33 -9.23 12.09
CA PRO A 159 11.07 -9.42 10.67
C PRO A 159 9.62 -9.89 10.45
N LEU A 160 8.93 -9.30 9.48
CA LEU A 160 7.54 -9.63 9.15
C LEU A 160 7.43 -10.74 8.09
N GLY A 161 8.53 -11.12 7.47
CA GLY A 161 8.66 -12.16 6.48
C GLY A 161 9.09 -13.50 7.07
N LEU A 162 9.99 -14.19 6.37
CA LEU A 162 10.41 -15.57 6.69
C LEU A 162 11.62 -15.67 7.61
N ALA A 163 12.27 -14.54 7.93
CA ALA A 163 13.47 -14.58 8.74
C ALA A 163 13.11 -14.70 10.23
N ASN A 164 13.67 -15.72 10.88
CA ASN A 164 13.66 -15.85 12.34
C ASN A 164 14.86 -15.13 13.00
N ASP A 165 15.51 -14.27 12.23
CA ASP A 165 16.77 -13.65 12.61
C ASP A 165 16.53 -12.56 13.66
N THR A 166 17.37 -12.59 14.69
CA THR A 166 17.37 -11.66 15.81
C THR A 166 18.58 -10.76 15.81
N ASP A 167 19.45 -10.85 14.79
CA ASP A 167 20.58 -9.94 14.68
C ASP A 167 20.11 -8.57 14.19
N HIS A 168 19.81 -7.71 15.16
CA HIS A 168 19.41 -6.34 14.92
C HIS A 168 20.54 -5.50 14.32
N TYR A 169 21.78 -5.99 14.22
CA TYR A 169 22.84 -5.30 13.49
C TYR A 169 22.42 -4.97 12.04
N PHE A 170 21.60 -5.82 11.42
CA PHE A 170 21.08 -5.61 10.06
C PHE A 170 19.79 -4.78 9.99
N LEU A 171 19.28 -4.30 11.13
CA LEU A 171 18.10 -3.44 11.18
C LEU A 171 18.51 -1.97 11.20
N ARG A 172 17.84 -1.16 10.37
CA ARG A 172 17.87 0.30 10.48
C ARG A 172 16.44 0.84 10.49
N TYR A 173 16.19 1.80 11.36
CA TYR A 173 14.92 2.48 11.52
C TYR A 173 15.16 3.99 11.60
N ALA A 174 14.34 4.78 10.91
CA ALA A 174 14.31 6.23 11.03
C ALA A 174 12.90 6.78 10.81
N VAL A 175 12.66 7.96 11.39
CA VAL A 175 11.42 8.72 11.18
C VAL A 175 11.78 10.16 10.85
N LEU A 176 11.07 10.73 9.89
CA LEU A 176 11.07 12.15 9.57
C LEU A 176 9.68 12.73 9.89
N PRO A 177 9.43 13.21 11.12
CA PRO A 177 8.11 13.68 11.53
C PRO A 177 7.59 14.89 10.73
N ARG A 178 8.51 15.65 10.13
CA ARG A 178 8.22 16.82 9.30
C ARG A 178 8.02 16.51 7.82
N GLU A 179 8.24 15.26 7.42
CA GLU A 179 7.97 14.81 6.04
C GLU A 179 6.47 14.54 5.90
N VAL A 180 5.72 15.60 5.59
CA VAL A 180 4.27 15.52 5.41
C VAL A 180 3.90 14.76 4.14
N VAL A 181 2.71 14.15 4.10
CA VAL A 181 2.20 13.53 2.87
C VAL A 181 1.84 14.62 1.88
N CYS A 182 2.49 14.61 0.72
CA CYS A 182 2.22 15.51 -0.39
C CYS A 182 1.45 14.77 -1.51
N THR A 183 0.67 15.51 -2.32
CA THR A 183 -0.01 14.96 -3.50
C THR A 183 0.96 14.33 -4.50
N GLU A 184 2.18 14.82 -4.48
CA GLU A 184 3.35 14.45 -5.24
C GLU A 184 3.84 13.04 -4.87
N ASN A 185 3.61 12.56 -3.64
CA ASN A 185 4.00 11.21 -3.23
C ASN A 185 3.00 10.14 -3.72
N LEU A 186 1.75 10.51 -4.01
CA LEU A 186 0.74 9.55 -4.48
C LEU A 186 1.05 9.06 -5.90
N THR A 187 1.55 9.93 -6.77
CA THR A 187 1.89 9.57 -8.16
C THR A 187 2.95 8.46 -8.26
N PRO A 188 4.14 8.58 -7.64
CA PRO A 188 5.14 7.50 -7.64
C PRO A 188 4.64 6.25 -6.91
N TRP A 189 3.85 6.40 -5.84
CA TRP A 189 3.25 5.26 -5.15
C TRP A 189 2.30 4.47 -6.07
N LYS A 190 1.42 5.15 -6.81
CA LYS A 190 0.52 4.51 -7.77
C LYS A 190 1.28 3.88 -8.93
N LYS A 191 2.38 4.48 -9.40
CA LYS A 191 3.23 3.90 -10.46
C LYS A 191 3.80 2.53 -10.13
N LEU A 192 3.85 2.13 -8.86
CA LEU A 192 4.26 0.79 -8.45
C LEU A 192 3.20 -0.30 -8.75
N LEU A 193 1.94 0.10 -8.96
CA LEU A 193 0.86 -0.80 -9.35
C LEU A 193 0.99 -1.13 -10.85
N PRO A 194 0.70 -2.37 -11.30
CA PRO A 194 0.88 -2.80 -12.69
C PRO A 194 0.23 -1.87 -13.73
N CYS A 195 -0.96 -1.36 -13.43
CA CYS A 195 -1.72 -0.45 -14.28
C CYS A 195 -1.78 0.98 -13.77
N SER A 196 -0.95 1.32 -12.78
CA SER A 196 -0.91 2.63 -12.12
C SER A 196 -2.26 3.13 -11.58
N SER A 197 -3.06 3.80 -12.41
CA SER A 197 -4.41 4.30 -12.07
C SER A 197 -5.42 4.03 -13.19
N LYS A 198 -5.10 3.12 -14.12
CA LYS A 198 -5.88 2.87 -15.33
C LYS A 198 -6.88 1.71 -15.18
N ALA A 199 -6.70 0.83 -14.20
CA ALA A 199 -7.55 -0.36 -13.99
C ALA A 199 -7.64 -0.75 -12.51
N GLY A 200 -8.65 -1.54 -12.16
CA GLY A 200 -8.86 -2.06 -10.80
C GLY A 200 -9.26 -0.98 -9.79
N LEU A 201 -9.02 -1.24 -8.51
CA LEU A 201 -9.36 -0.31 -7.42
C LEU A 201 -8.48 0.95 -7.45
N SER A 202 -7.35 0.89 -8.16
CA SER A 202 -6.44 2.03 -8.33
C SER A 202 -7.09 3.24 -9.02
N VAL A 203 -8.17 3.03 -9.79
CA VAL A 203 -8.96 4.08 -10.47
C VAL A 203 -9.67 5.00 -9.47
N LEU A 204 -9.98 4.49 -8.27
CA LEU A 204 -10.61 5.28 -7.20
C LEU A 204 -9.62 6.22 -6.51
N LEU A 205 -8.31 6.07 -6.75
CA LEU A 205 -7.25 6.81 -6.06
C LEU A 205 -7.00 8.19 -6.69
N LYS A 206 -8.00 9.06 -6.56
CA LYS A 206 -7.96 10.43 -7.04
C LYS A 206 -7.46 11.39 -5.96
N ALA A 207 -6.41 12.15 -6.27
CA ALA A 207 -5.73 13.01 -5.30
C ALA A 207 -6.66 14.09 -4.71
N ASP A 208 -7.54 14.67 -5.52
CA ASP A 208 -8.54 15.67 -5.10
C ASP A 208 -9.50 15.16 -4.02
N ARG A 209 -9.66 13.84 -3.87
CA ARG A 209 -10.53 13.24 -2.84
C ARG A 209 -9.76 12.73 -1.64
N LEU A 210 -8.55 12.21 -1.86
CA LEU A 210 -7.77 11.57 -0.80
C LEU A 210 -7.12 12.57 0.15
N PHE A 211 -6.71 13.75 -0.34
CA PHE A 211 -5.96 14.73 0.47
C PHE A 211 -6.85 15.70 1.27
N HIS A 212 -8.18 15.64 1.10
CA HIS A 212 -9.15 16.37 1.91
C HIS A 212 -9.77 15.45 2.99
N THR A 213 -8.92 14.77 3.75
CA THR A 213 -9.32 13.77 4.76
C THR A 213 -8.72 14.10 6.12
N SER A 214 -9.34 13.61 7.20
CA SER A 214 -8.85 13.85 8.57
C SER A 214 -7.63 13.00 8.92
N TYR A 215 -7.38 11.96 8.14
CA TYR A 215 -6.23 11.07 8.24
C TYR A 215 -5.94 10.51 6.86
N HIS A 216 -4.67 10.49 6.47
CA HIS A 216 -4.19 9.90 5.23
C HIS A 216 -2.86 9.19 5.47
N SER A 217 -2.81 7.88 5.23
CA SER A 217 -1.57 7.10 5.31
C SER A 217 -1.39 6.26 4.07
N GLN A 218 -0.24 6.40 3.41
CA GLN A 218 0.17 5.54 2.31
C GLN A 218 1.45 4.80 2.69
N ALA A 219 1.54 3.51 2.40
CA ALA A 219 2.71 2.71 2.74
C ALA A 219 3.05 1.69 1.67
N VAL A 220 4.31 1.27 1.69
CA VAL A 220 4.90 0.23 0.85
C VAL A 220 5.69 -0.70 1.77
N HIS A 221 5.38 -1.99 1.69
CA HIS A 221 6.07 -3.02 2.44
C HIS A 221 6.51 -4.13 1.49
N ILE A 222 7.75 -4.55 1.63
CA ILE A 222 8.36 -5.62 0.84
C ILE A 222 8.90 -6.64 1.81
N ARG A 223 8.50 -7.89 1.64
CA ARG A 223 9.00 -9.00 2.44
C ARG A 223 9.02 -10.32 1.64
N PRO A 224 9.88 -11.27 2.03
CA PRO A 224 9.79 -12.63 1.53
C PRO A 224 8.57 -13.32 2.15
N VAL A 225 7.90 -14.15 1.35
CA VAL A 225 6.77 -14.99 1.75
C VAL A 225 6.93 -16.40 1.19
N CYS A 226 6.33 -17.38 1.86
CA CYS A 226 6.39 -18.76 1.36
C CYS A 226 5.58 -18.89 0.08
N ARG A 227 6.21 -19.47 -0.96
CA ARG A 227 5.52 -19.75 -2.22
C ARG A 227 4.43 -20.80 -2.03
N ASN A 228 4.73 -21.81 -1.23
CA ASN A 228 3.90 -22.97 -0.95
C ASN A 228 3.77 -23.20 0.56
N ALA A 229 2.78 -24.01 0.97
CA ALA A 229 2.50 -24.27 2.39
C ALA A 229 3.68 -24.92 3.14
N ARG A 230 4.58 -25.61 2.41
CA ARG A 230 5.79 -26.24 2.97
C ARG A 230 7.00 -25.31 3.00
N CYS A 231 6.88 -24.06 2.53
CA CYS A 231 7.95 -23.06 2.48
C CYS A 231 9.25 -23.53 1.81
N THR A 232 9.18 -24.44 0.83
CA THR A 232 10.38 -24.95 0.13
C THR A 232 10.91 -23.99 -0.93
N SER A 233 10.10 -23.00 -1.31
CA SER A 233 10.48 -21.94 -2.24
C SER A 233 9.95 -20.61 -1.73
N ILE A 234 10.71 -19.55 -1.97
CA ILE A 234 10.44 -18.20 -1.49
C ILE A 234 9.91 -17.36 -2.65
N SER A 235 9.00 -16.46 -2.35
CA SER A 235 8.49 -15.43 -3.27
C SER A 235 8.53 -14.08 -2.58
N TRP A 236 8.47 -13.01 -3.35
CA TRP A 236 8.44 -11.65 -2.80
C TRP A 236 7.03 -11.10 -2.81
N GLU A 237 6.60 -10.51 -1.70
CA GLU A 237 5.33 -9.80 -1.58
C GLU A 237 5.61 -8.30 -1.47
N LEU A 238 5.08 -7.53 -2.42
CA LEU A 238 4.91 -6.09 -2.33
C LEU A 238 3.49 -5.81 -1.85
N ARG A 239 3.36 -5.26 -0.65
CA ARG A 239 2.10 -4.79 -0.08
C ARG A 239 2.08 -3.28 -0.09
N GLN A 240 1.17 -2.71 -0.86
CA GLN A 240 0.88 -1.29 -0.91
C GLN A 240 -0.43 -1.03 -0.16
N THR A 241 -0.44 -0.14 0.83
CA THR A 241 -1.64 0.21 1.59
C THR A 241 -1.91 1.70 1.51
N LEU A 242 -3.19 2.06 1.41
CA LEU A 242 -3.66 3.44 1.53
C LEU A 242 -4.86 3.46 2.48
N SER A 243 -4.75 4.16 3.60
CA SER A 243 -5.83 4.34 4.56
C SER A 243 -6.20 5.81 4.67
N VAL A 244 -7.49 6.11 4.53
CA VAL A 244 -8.02 7.46 4.64
C VAL A 244 -9.25 7.50 5.54
N VAL A 245 -9.45 8.61 6.26
CA VAL A 245 -10.67 8.85 7.06
C VAL A 245 -11.36 10.11 6.59
N PHE A 246 -12.56 9.95 6.04
CA PHE A 246 -13.42 11.03 5.59
C PHE A 246 -14.28 11.55 6.73
N ASP A 247 -14.23 12.86 6.95
CA ASP A 247 -15.12 13.57 7.88
C ASP A 247 -16.55 13.62 7.28
N ALA A 248 -17.50 13.05 8.02
CA ALA A 248 -18.91 13.01 7.62
C ALA A 248 -19.60 14.39 7.62
N PHE A 249 -19.13 15.33 8.43
CA PHE A 249 -19.69 16.67 8.55
C PHE A 249 -19.22 17.59 7.42
N ILE A 250 -17.96 17.51 7.00
CA ILE A 250 -17.43 18.28 5.87
C ILE A 250 -18.02 17.75 4.54
N THR A 251 -18.27 16.45 4.44
CA THR A 251 -18.90 15.85 3.24
C THR A 251 -20.43 16.05 3.19
N GLY A 252 -21.04 16.68 4.19
CA GLY A 252 -22.48 16.98 4.26
C GLY A 252 -23.00 17.98 3.21
N GLN A 253 -22.14 18.81 2.62
CA GLN A 253 -22.47 19.61 1.42
C GLN A 253 -22.22 18.84 0.11
N GLY A 254 -21.58 17.67 0.19
CA GLY A 254 -21.22 16.80 -0.92
C GLY A 254 -21.97 15.46 -0.88
N LYS A 255 -23.25 15.44 -0.50
CA LYS A 255 -24.15 14.25 -0.48
C LYS A 255 -24.18 13.39 -1.76
N LYS A 256 -23.44 13.76 -2.82
CA LYS A 256 -23.33 13.03 -4.08
C LYS A 256 -22.02 12.24 -4.27
N ALA A 257 -21.01 12.39 -3.41
CA ALA A 257 -19.66 11.88 -3.71
C ALA A 257 -19.40 10.40 -3.33
N LEU A 258 -20.02 9.88 -2.27
CA LEU A 258 -19.80 8.47 -1.86
C LEU A 258 -20.78 7.48 -2.51
N LEU A 259 -21.97 7.95 -2.91
CA LEU A 259 -23.00 7.11 -3.53
C LEU A 259 -22.68 6.70 -4.97
N SER A 260 -21.72 7.36 -5.64
CA SER A 260 -21.29 7.01 -7.00
C SER A 260 -20.37 5.78 -7.05
N VAL A 261 -19.82 5.32 -5.92
CA VAL A 261 -19.04 4.08 -5.85
C VAL A 261 -19.95 2.83 -5.76
N SER A 262 -21.23 3.00 -5.42
CA SER A 262 -22.17 1.89 -5.27
C SER A 262 -23.04 1.61 -6.52
N GLN A 263 -22.98 2.44 -7.57
CA GLN A 263 -23.99 2.42 -8.64
C GLN A 263 -23.51 2.06 -10.05
N THR A 264 -22.28 1.58 -10.24
CA THR A 264 -21.89 0.96 -11.52
C THR A 264 -22.20 -0.54 -11.50
N GLY A 265 -23.50 -0.85 -11.52
CA GLY A 265 -24.05 -2.16 -11.92
C GLY A 265 -24.97 -1.96 -13.13
N PRO A 266 -25.08 -2.92 -14.06
CA PRO A 266 -25.81 -2.75 -15.30
C PRO A 266 -27.31 -2.51 -15.04
N SER A 267 -27.83 -1.45 -15.65
CA SER A 267 -29.21 -0.97 -15.55
C SER A 267 -30.22 -2.01 -16.04
N SER A 268 -31.15 -2.40 -15.16
CA SER A 268 -32.52 -2.77 -15.53
C SER A 268 -33.48 -2.27 -14.46
N GLY A 269 -34.54 -1.60 -14.89
CA GLY A 269 -35.37 -0.70 -14.08
C GLY A 269 -36.46 -1.37 -13.25
N CYS A 270 -36.99 -0.57 -12.32
CA CYS A 270 -38.40 -0.27 -12.06
C CYS A 270 -38.57 0.21 -10.61
N SER A 271 -38.99 1.48 -10.43
CA SER A 271 -39.53 1.98 -9.16
C SER A 271 -40.95 1.46 -8.95
N PRO A 272 -41.43 1.40 -7.70
CA PRO A 272 -42.28 2.51 -7.22
C PRO A 272 -42.02 2.93 -5.75
N GLU A 273 -42.51 4.12 -5.41
CA GLU A 273 -42.50 4.80 -4.11
C GLU A 273 -43.97 5.17 -3.76
N PRO A 274 -44.38 5.70 -2.58
CA PRO A 274 -43.86 5.67 -1.18
C PRO A 274 -44.89 5.16 -0.16
N SER A 275 -44.47 4.89 1.10
CA SER A 275 -45.35 5.19 2.25
C SER A 275 -44.61 5.37 3.59
N ARG A 276 -44.76 6.60 4.13
CA ARG A 276 -44.97 7.05 5.52
C ARG A 276 -44.06 6.56 6.67
N SER A 277 -43.41 7.56 7.29
CA SER A 277 -42.97 7.62 8.70
C SER A 277 -44.14 7.52 9.69
N PRO A 278 -43.85 7.26 10.98
CA PRO A 278 -43.90 8.39 11.92
C PRO A 278 -42.82 8.39 13.03
N ALA A 279 -42.27 9.59 13.25
CA ALA A 279 -42.07 10.36 14.50
C ALA A 279 -41.52 9.77 15.82
N PRO A 280 -40.90 10.62 16.68
CA PRO A 280 -39.91 10.26 17.70
C PRO A 280 -40.42 10.35 19.17
N TRP A 281 -39.63 9.83 20.11
CA TRP A 281 -39.83 9.94 21.57
C TRP A 281 -38.48 10.17 22.28
N PRO A 282 -38.44 10.74 23.50
CA PRO A 282 -38.02 12.14 23.69
C PRO A 282 -36.69 12.33 24.42
N GLN A 283 -36.23 13.59 24.39
CA GLN A 283 -35.18 14.16 25.23
C GLN A 283 -35.53 14.07 26.72
N ARG A 284 -34.50 13.85 27.55
CA ARG A 284 -34.52 14.19 28.97
C ARG A 284 -33.23 14.95 29.31
N ALA A 285 -33.41 16.18 29.79
CA ALA A 285 -32.44 16.96 30.58
C ALA A 285 -32.13 16.19 31.89
N GLU A 286 -31.10 16.42 32.70
CA GLU A 286 -30.47 17.66 33.15
C GLU A 286 -29.32 17.28 34.13
N SER A 287 -28.64 18.28 34.69
CA SER A 287 -27.56 18.29 35.70
C SER A 287 -26.13 18.16 35.14
N MET A 288 -25.35 19.24 34.97
CA MET A 288 -24.95 20.34 35.87
C MET A 288 -24.09 19.85 37.05
N TRP A 289 -22.77 19.91 36.86
CA TRP A 289 -21.82 20.16 37.94
C TRP A 289 -20.78 21.18 37.49
N ILE A 290 -20.64 22.21 38.32
CA ILE A 290 -19.82 23.40 38.16
C ILE A 290 -18.36 23.10 38.54
N SER A 291 -17.47 23.85 37.88
CA SER A 291 -16.01 23.96 37.91
C SER A 291 -15.31 23.94 39.29
N PRO A 292 -13.95 23.94 39.29
CA PRO A 292 -13.29 25.24 39.36
C PRO A 292 -12.13 25.45 38.39
N THR A 293 -12.03 26.71 38.01
CA THR A 293 -10.96 27.44 37.31
C THR A 293 -9.58 27.26 37.93
N THR A 294 -8.54 27.20 37.08
CA THR A 294 -7.23 27.75 37.43
C THR A 294 -6.54 28.36 36.20
N THR A 295 -6.41 29.67 36.32
CA THR A 295 -5.59 30.70 35.67
C THR A 295 -4.38 30.23 34.83
N SER A 296 -4.29 30.74 33.60
CA SER A 296 -3.05 30.84 32.81
C SER A 296 -2.06 31.84 33.44
N PRO A 297 -0.80 31.82 32.97
CA PRO A 297 -0.28 33.05 32.39
C PRO A 297 0.30 32.85 30.99
N ALA A 298 0.16 33.92 30.21
CA ALA A 298 0.64 34.10 28.86
C ALA A 298 2.18 34.05 28.78
N PHE A 299 2.69 33.55 27.66
CA PHE A 299 4.09 33.71 27.28
C PHE A 299 4.18 34.40 25.91
N VAL A 300 5.00 35.43 25.87
CA VAL A 300 5.25 36.35 24.76
C VAL A 300 6.20 35.70 23.76
N SER A 301 5.87 35.73 22.46
CA SER A 301 6.79 35.37 21.38
C SER A 301 7.49 36.62 20.83
N PRO A 302 8.82 36.60 20.60
CA PRO A 302 9.49 37.61 19.79
C PRO A 302 9.42 37.25 18.30
N GLY A 303 9.30 38.29 17.46
CA GLY A 303 9.02 38.20 16.04
C GLY A 303 10.12 37.61 15.16
N GLN A 304 9.72 37.13 13.99
CA GLN A 304 10.62 36.69 12.93
C GLN A 304 10.33 37.49 11.65
N ARG A 305 11.43 38.00 11.09
CA ARG A 305 11.53 38.83 9.89
C ARG A 305 11.14 38.09 8.61
N ASP A 306 10.54 38.89 7.74
CA ASP A 306 10.21 38.68 6.34
C ASP A 306 11.48 38.64 5.46
N ILE A 307 11.70 37.59 4.66
CA ILE A 307 12.65 37.60 3.52
C ILE A 307 12.02 36.88 2.32
N ARG A 308 12.01 37.61 1.20
CA ARG A 308 11.46 37.25 -0.12
C ARG A 308 12.38 36.31 -0.89
N GLY A 309 11.79 35.68 -1.90
CA GLY A 309 12.30 34.54 -2.66
C GLY A 309 13.48 34.78 -3.63
N ALA A 310 13.95 33.67 -4.17
CA ALA A 310 14.65 33.54 -5.46
C ALA A 310 14.50 32.08 -5.98
N PRO A 311 14.54 31.84 -7.30
CA PRO A 311 13.99 30.64 -7.96
C PRO A 311 14.98 29.47 -8.11
N ILE A 312 14.46 28.25 -8.23
CA ILE A 312 15.23 27.01 -8.48
C ILE A 312 14.89 26.47 -9.89
N PRO A 313 15.87 26.05 -10.71
CA PRO A 313 15.65 25.61 -12.09
C PRO A 313 15.22 24.15 -12.22
N ASP A 314 14.34 23.90 -13.19
CA ASP A 314 13.83 22.60 -13.61
C ASP A 314 14.88 21.76 -14.37
N HIS A 315 15.18 20.56 -13.85
CA HIS A 315 15.74 19.47 -14.65
C HIS A 315 14.96 18.18 -14.37
N TYR A 316 13.95 17.95 -15.19
CA TYR A 316 13.17 16.72 -15.26
C TYR A 316 13.95 15.65 -16.06
N ILE A 317 14.32 14.54 -15.42
CA ILE A 317 14.80 13.33 -16.11
C ILE A 317 13.60 12.39 -16.31
N SER A 318 13.13 12.31 -17.56
CA SER A 318 12.08 11.38 -18.00
C SER A 318 12.69 9.99 -18.25
N GLY A 319 12.47 9.06 -17.32
CA GLY A 319 12.76 7.64 -17.51
C GLY A 319 11.57 6.91 -18.17
N ARG A 320 11.78 6.42 -19.38
CA ARG A 320 10.78 5.69 -20.19
C ARG A 320 10.60 4.26 -19.65
N HIS A 321 9.37 3.88 -19.25
CA HIS A 321 9.02 2.54 -18.77
C HIS A 321 8.81 1.56 -19.97
N PRO A 322 9.17 0.27 -19.88
CA PRO A 322 8.89 -0.71 -20.93
C PRO A 322 7.39 -0.97 -21.13
N ARG A 323 6.95 -1.04 -22.40
CA ARG A 323 5.56 -1.19 -22.88
C ARG A 323 4.81 -2.45 -22.42
N HIS A 324 5.51 -3.48 -21.95
CA HIS A 324 4.92 -4.79 -21.69
C HIS A 324 3.89 -4.83 -20.53
N SER A 325 3.94 -3.89 -19.59
CA SER A 325 2.96 -3.82 -18.49
C SER A 325 1.67 -3.10 -18.89
N GLU A 326 1.70 -2.21 -19.91
CA GLU A 326 0.51 -1.47 -20.34
C GLU A 326 -0.48 -2.36 -21.10
N ASP A 327 0.00 -3.38 -21.81
CA ASP A 327 -0.84 -4.32 -22.55
C ASP A 327 -1.74 -5.18 -21.63
N LEU A 328 -1.34 -5.37 -20.37
CA LEU A 328 -2.15 -6.07 -19.35
C LEU A 328 -3.35 -5.24 -18.88
N CYS A 329 -3.36 -3.93 -19.14
CA CYS A 329 -4.36 -2.99 -18.62
C CYS A 329 -5.51 -2.72 -19.59
N HIS A 330 -5.50 -3.37 -20.76
CA HIS A 330 -6.50 -3.21 -21.81
C HIS A 330 -7.45 -4.40 -21.96
N LEU A 331 -7.48 -5.32 -20.99
CA LEU A 331 -8.36 -6.48 -20.94
C LEU A 331 -9.56 -6.28 -20.01
#